data_AF-A0A1X7AKT5-F1
#
_entry.id   AF-A0A1X7AKT5-F1
#
_cell.length_a   1.000
_cell.length_b   1.000
_cell.length_c   1.000
_cell.angle_alpha   90.00
_cell.angle_beta   90.00
_cell.angle_gamma   90.00
#
_symmetry.space_group_name_H-M   'P 1'
#
loop_
_entity.id
_entity.type
_entity.pdbx_description
1 polymer ?
#
loop_
_entity_poly.entity_id
_entity_poly.type
_entity_poly.pdbx_seq_one_letter_code
_entity_poly.pdbx_strand_id
1 'polypeptide(L)' 'MAGGDAKLILAYFCGISSSLWLDVFVVMAMLGGLLAFISLAYGGLHRDLAGVRRRGIPYGIAIGLSGMLGVIASTVTV' A
#
# COMPACT_ATOMS: atom_id res chain seq x y z
N MET A 1 -2.07 15.75 1.61
CA MET A 1 -2.37 14.47 0.92
C MET A 1 -2.04 13.22 1.74
N ALA A 2 -1.27 13.28 2.85
CA ALA A 2 -0.92 12.11 3.66
C ALA A 2 -1.96 11.66 4.73
N GLY A 3 -3.05 12.40 4.92
CA GLY A 3 -4.00 12.14 6.02
C GLY A 3 -4.88 10.90 5.82
N GLY A 4 -5.19 10.53 4.57
CA GLY A 4 -6.03 9.37 4.26
C GLY A 4 -5.31 8.05 4.51
N ASP A 5 -4.11 7.92 3.98
CA ASP A 5 -3.27 6.72 4.08
C ASP A 5 -2.92 6.37 5.53
N ALA A 6 -2.53 7.38 6.31
CA ALA A 6 -2.23 7.24 7.73
C ALA A 6 -3.46 6.80 8.54
N LYS A 7 -4.66 7.33 8.22
CA LYS A 7 -5.91 6.91 8.86
C LYS A 7 -6.28 5.46 8.50
N LEU A 8 -6.00 5.04 7.27
CA LEU A 8 -6.31 3.69 6.79
C LEU A 8 -5.46 2.63 7.51
N ILE A 9 -4.14 2.81 7.58
CA ILE A 9 -3.26 1.89 8.31
C ILE A 9 -3.62 1.84 9.81
N LEU A 10 -3.92 2.99 10.43
CA LEU A 10 -4.31 3.05 11.84
C LEU A 10 -5.58 2.26 12.14
N ALA A 11 -6.56 2.29 11.22
CA ALA A 11 -7.77 1.49 11.36
C ALA A 11 -7.46 -0.03 11.32
N TYR A 12 -6.54 -0.45 10.46
CA TYR A 12 -6.13 -1.85 10.38
C TYR A 12 -5.31 -2.32 11.58
N PHE A 13 -4.49 -1.46 12.18
CA PHE A 13 -3.65 -1.81 13.33
C PHE A 13 -4.41 -2.36 14.53
N CYS A 14 -5.65 -1.91 14.76
CA CYS A 14 -6.49 -2.48 15.81
C CYS A 14 -6.84 -3.96 15.57
N GLY A 15 -6.82 -4.43 14.33
CA GLY A 15 -7.17 -5.81 13.95
C GLY A 15 -5.98 -6.71 13.64
N ILE A 16 -4.74 -6.22 13.81
CA ILE A 16 -3.52 -6.97 13.47
C ILE A 16 -2.69 -7.15 14.74
N SER A 17 -2.32 -8.39 15.05
CA SER A 17 -1.37 -8.73 16.10
C SER A 17 -0.05 -7.96 15.90
N SER A 18 0.50 -7.43 17.00
CA SER A 18 1.76 -6.67 16.97
C SER A 18 2.94 -7.46 16.42
N SER A 19 2.91 -8.79 16.47
CA SER A 19 3.92 -9.66 15.87
C SER A 19 3.97 -9.58 14.34
N LEU A 20 2.84 -9.25 13.69
CA LEU A 20 2.70 -9.24 12.22
C LEU A 20 2.82 -7.84 11.62
N TRP A 21 2.99 -6.79 12.44
CA TRP A 21 3.07 -5.41 11.94
C TRP A 21 4.21 -5.20 10.95
N LEU A 22 5.39 -5.79 11.24
CA LEU A 22 6.55 -5.69 10.35
C LEU A 22 6.25 -6.33 8.99
N ASP A 23 5.65 -7.52 8.98
CA ASP A 23 5.30 -8.24 7.75
C ASP A 23 4.31 -7.45 6.91
N VAL A 24 3.31 -6.85 7.55
CA VAL A 24 2.32 -5.99 6.87
C VAL A 24 2.97 -4.78 6.23
N PHE A 25 3.96 -4.14 6.89
CA PHE A 25 4.72 -3.05 6.29
C PHE A 25 5.60 -3.51 5.12
N VAL A 26 6.20 -4.70 5.21
CA VAL A 26 7.00 -5.27 4.11
C VAL A 26 6.10 -5.53 2.89
N VAL A 27 4.95 -6.15 3.09
CA VAL A 27 3.96 -6.40 2.02
C VAL A 27 3.45 -5.08 1.43
N MET A 28 3.15 -4.09 2.27
CA MET A 28 2.76 -2.75 1.84
C MET A 28 3.85 -2.11 0.97
N ALA A 29 5.11 -2.18 1.40
CA ALA A 29 6.25 -1.61 0.67
C ALA A 29 6.45 -2.30 -0.68
N MET A 30 6.33 -3.63 -0.75
CA MET A 30 6.42 -4.37 -2.01
C MET A 30 5.28 -3.99 -2.97
N LEU A 31 4.03 -3.97 -2.50
CA LEU A 31 2.87 -3.59 -3.33
C LEU A 31 2.95 -2.13 -3.78
N GLY A 32 3.33 -1.21 -2.88
CA GLY A 32 3.51 0.20 -3.19
C GLY A 32 4.65 0.45 -4.18
N GLY A 33 5.76 -0.26 -4.01
CA GLY A 33 6.89 -0.23 -4.94
C GLY A 33 6.51 -0.77 -6.32
N LEU A 34 5.75 -1.87 -6.38
CA LEU A 34 5.24 -2.42 -7.63
C LEU A 34 4.30 -1.44 -8.35
N LEU A 35 3.36 -0.82 -7.64
CA LEU A 35 2.46 0.20 -8.21
C LEU A 35 3.23 1.41 -8.73
N ALA A 36 4.24 1.86 -7.99
CA ALA A 36 5.11 2.96 -8.41
C ALA A 36 5.90 2.59 -9.67
N PHE A 37 6.47 1.39 -9.71
CA PHE A 37 7.20 0.88 -10.87
C PHE A 37 6.32 0.79 -12.11
N ILE A 38 5.12 0.20 -12.00
CA ILE A 38 4.17 0.09 -13.12
C ILE A 38 3.74 1.48 -13.60
N SER A 39 3.43 2.40 -12.68
CA SER A 39 3.01 3.76 -13.03
C SER A 39 4.11 4.54 -13.76
N LEU A 40 5.36 4.42 -13.29
CA LEU A 40 6.51 5.05 -13.93
C LEU A 40 6.87 4.40 -15.26
N ALA A 41 6.82 3.07 -15.35
CA ALA A 41 7.06 2.35 -16.61
C ALA A 41 6.01 2.71 -17.66
N TYR A 42 4.73 2.78 -17.28
CA TYR A 42 3.65 3.19 -18.17
C TYR A 42 3.80 4.64 -18.65
N GLY A 43 4.12 5.57 -17.74
CA GLY A 43 4.38 6.97 -18.08
C GLY A 43 5.62 7.15 -18.94
N GLY A 44 6.68 6.37 -18.71
CA GLY A 44 7.88 6.36 -19.53
C GLY A 44 7.62 5.85 -20.94
N LEU A 45 6.86 4.76 -21.08
CA LEU A 45 6.51 4.18 -22.39
C LEU A 45 5.66 5.12 -23.24
N HIS A 46 4.74 5.87 -22.63
CA HIS A 46 3.87 6.83 -23.32
C HIS A 46 4.45 8.26 -23.37
N ARG A 47 5.68 8.47 -22.88
CA ARG A 47 6.31 9.80 -22.71
C ARG A 47 5.43 10.82 -21.95
N ASP A 48 4.50 10.35 -21.11
CA ASP A 48 3.58 11.18 -20.33
C ASP A 48 3.85 11.05 -18.82
N LEU A 49 5.11 11.31 -18.45
CA LEU A 49 5.53 11.36 -17.04
C LEU A 49 4.84 12.51 -16.28
N ALA A 50 4.49 13.59 -16.99
CA ALA A 50 3.79 14.74 -16.41
C ALA A 50 2.35 14.38 -15.99
N GLY A 51 1.64 13.59 -16.80
CA GLY A 51 0.32 13.05 -16.48
C GLY A 51 0.34 12.12 -15.27
N VAL A 52 1.32 11.21 -15.19
CA VAL A 52 1.50 10.32 -14.02
C VAL A 52 1.75 11.12 -12.75
N ARG A 53 2.62 12.15 -12.80
CA ARG A 53 2.89 13.01 -11.64
C ARG A 53 1.66 13.81 -11.18
N ARG A 54 0.79 14.23 -12.10
CA ARG A 54 -0.45 14.96 -11.77
C ARG A 54 -1.52 14.05 -11.13
N ARG A 55 -1.64 12.81 -11.60
CA ARG A 55 -2.61 11.83 -11.05
C ARG A 55 -2.16 11.28 -9.70
N GLY A 56 -0.85 11.20 -9.48
CA GLY A 56 -0.29 10.57 -8.29
C GLY A 56 -0.39 9.05 -8.36
N ILE A 57 0.39 8.36 -7.54
CA ILE A 57 0.36 6.90 -7.45
C ILE A 57 -0.70 6.52 -6.41
N PRO A 58 -1.65 5.62 -6.73
CA PRO A 58 -2.73 5.24 -5.83
C PRO A 58 -2.24 4.26 -4.74
N TYR A 59 -1.42 4.75 -3.80
CA TYR A 59 -0.85 3.94 -2.72
C TYR A 59 -1.91 3.34 -1.79
N GLY A 60 -3.09 3.95 -1.67
CA GLY A 60 -4.20 3.42 -0.88
C GLY A 60 -4.59 1.98 -1.23
N ILE A 61 -4.39 1.54 -2.48
CA ILE A 61 -4.64 0.15 -2.89
C ILE A 61 -3.65 -0.80 -2.21
N ALA A 62 -2.35 -0.45 -2.22
CA ALA A 62 -1.34 -1.24 -1.52
C ALA A 62 -1.64 -1.31 -0.02
N ILE A 63 -2.05 -0.19 0.58
CA ILE A 63 -2.34 -0.11 2.01
C ILE A 63 -3.57 -0.93 2.40
N GLY A 64 -4.64 -0.84 1.62
CA GLY A 64 -5.86 -1.63 1.85
C GLY A 64 -5.60 -3.13 1.73
N LEU A 65 -4.87 -3.56 0.69
CA LEU A 65 -4.54 -4.97 0.48
C LEU A 65 -3.61 -5.52 1.57
N SER A 66 -2.54 -4.80 1.91
CA SER A 66 -1.61 -5.24 2.97
C SER A 66 -2.30 -5.28 4.34
N GLY A 67 -3.13 -4.28 4.65
CA GLY A 67 -3.89 -4.23 5.89
C GLY A 67 -4.89 -5.37 6.01
N MET A 68 -5.66 -5.64 4.95
CA MET A 68 -6.60 -6.77 4.90
C MET A 68 -5.89 -8.12 5.07
N LEU A 69 -4.79 -8.34 4.36
CA LEU A 69 -3.97 -9.55 4.53
C LEU A 69 -3.42 -9.69 5.94
N GLY A 70 -2.99 -8.58 6.54
CA GLY A 70 -2.54 -8.54 7.94
C GLY A 70 -3.62 -8.98 8.93
N VAL A 71 -4.85 -8.50 8.76
CA VAL A 71 -5.99 -8.89 9.63
C VAL A 71 -6.31 -10.36 9.45
N ILE A 72 -6.37 -10.85 8.21
CA ILE A 72 -6.62 -12.27 7.92
C ILE A 72 -5.52 -13.14 8.53
N ALA A 73 -4.24 -12.80 8.31
CA ALA A 73 -3.12 -13.53 8.89
C ALA A 73 -3.19 -13.50 10.42
N SER A 74 -3.51 -12.36 11.02
CA SER A 74 -3.69 -12.26 12.47
C SER A 74 -4.83 -13.11 13.00
N THR A 75 -5.89 -13.33 12.22
CA THR A 75 -7.03 -14.16 12.64
C THR A 75 -6.73 -15.66 12.52
N VAL A 76 -5.84 -16.05 11.60
CA VAL A 76 -5.45 -17.45 11.39
C VAL A 76 -4.32 -17.90 12.33
N THR A 77 -3.48 -16.96 12.77
CA THR A 77 -2.27 -17.25 13.57
C THR A 77 -2.47 -17.09 15.08
N VAL A 78 -3.58 -16.48 15.50
CA VAL A 78 -4.00 -16.28 16.90
C VAL A 78 -5.17 -17.21 17.21
#